data_AF-A0AAD5Z3X1-F1
#
_entry.id   AF-A0AAD5Z3X1-F1
#
_cell.length_a   1.000
_cell.length_b   1.000
_cell.length_c   1.000
_cell.angle_alpha   90.00
_cell.angle_beta   90.00
_cell.angle_gamma   90.00
#
_symmetry.space_group_name_H-M   'P 1'
#
loop_
_entity.id
_entity.type
_entity.pdbx_description
1 polymer ?
#
loop_
_entity_poly.entity_id
_entity_poly.type
_entity_poly.pdbx_seq_one_letter_code
_entity_poly.pdbx_strand_id
1 'polypeptide(L)'
;MAREVQMVENGGSVAQNEVQVVDAEVDDDGRPKRTGTVSTASAHIITAVIGSGVLSLAWATAQLGWFVGPGSLVIFSAITFYTSNLLADCYRTGDPVMGKRNYSYVEAVKSSLGKKQVWLCLICQYTNLYGTSVGYTITAAISAGAMHKSLCLRRRTHAADCKISDSRYMIAFGILQIFMSQLPKFHDLWIVSILAAVMSFSYSSIVVGLSIARVVSGGIKRTTLTGTQVGVDLDASQKIWLVLQALGNIAFAYSFSLILVEIQDTLKSTPPENKTMKKAVLISLSITTAFYLLCGCLGYAAFGNSVAGNILTGFGPYEPLWLVNFAHACIIAHLVGAYQVFSQPIFSMVESSLARWYPNLIASKSLEISNKFKIKLNFFMIVWRTIFVVTTTVLAIVMPFFNDIVGFLGAVGFWPMTVYFPIEMYIKSRQIRVLSAKWIWLQSLSVVCLIVSVASVCASVQGIAKSLKSYSPFESLS
;
A
#
# COMPACT_ATOMS: atom_id res chain seq x y z
N MET A 1 47.48 -61.86 -60.48
CA MET A 1 46.12 -61.49 -60.91
C MET A 1 45.17 -61.85 -59.76
N ALA A 2 44.59 -60.84 -59.11
CA ALA A 2 43.73 -60.81 -57.89
C ALA A 2 44.39 -59.91 -56.82
N ARG A 3 44.04 -58.61 -56.80
CA ARG A 3 42.94 -57.92 -56.08
C ARG A 3 43.34 -57.53 -54.65
N GLU A 4 43.61 -56.23 -54.53
CA GLU A 4 43.89 -55.45 -53.34
C GLU A 4 42.74 -55.48 -52.33
N VAL A 5 43.12 -55.48 -51.05
CA VAL A 5 42.31 -54.97 -49.95
C VAL A 5 43.22 -53.98 -49.22
N GLN A 6 42.91 -52.68 -49.30
CA GLN A 6 43.29 -51.74 -48.25
C GLN A 6 42.19 -50.71 -48.04
N MET A 7 41.84 -50.57 -46.76
CA MET A 7 40.85 -49.66 -46.21
C MET A 7 41.32 -48.21 -46.34
N VAL A 8 40.40 -47.31 -46.69
CA VAL A 8 40.51 -45.87 -46.41
C VAL A 8 39.14 -45.37 -45.94
N GLU A 9 39.13 -44.74 -44.77
CA GLU A 9 38.01 -44.04 -44.15
C GLU A 9 37.51 -42.86 -45.02
N ASN A 10 36.19 -42.67 -45.11
CA ASN A 10 35.59 -41.36 -44.82
C ASN A 10 34.05 -41.37 -44.81
N GLY A 11 33.49 -40.71 -43.80
CA GLY A 11 32.32 -39.84 -43.93
C GLY A 11 30.94 -40.47 -43.69
N GLY A 12 30.28 -40.09 -42.58
CA GLY A 12 28.82 -40.18 -42.51
C GLY A 12 28.18 -40.10 -41.12
N SER A 13 27.94 -38.87 -40.66
CA SER A 13 26.76 -38.48 -39.86
C SER A 13 26.50 -39.19 -38.52
N VAL A 14 27.06 -38.63 -37.44
CA VAL A 14 26.43 -38.71 -36.11
C VAL A 14 25.69 -37.39 -35.89
N ALA A 15 24.35 -37.47 -35.87
CA ALA A 15 23.49 -36.36 -35.47
C ALA A 15 23.83 -35.98 -34.02
N GLN A 16 24.50 -34.83 -33.86
CA GLN A 16 24.58 -34.17 -32.57
C GLN A 16 23.20 -33.61 -32.27
N ASN A 17 22.51 -34.21 -31.29
CA ASN A 17 21.44 -33.55 -30.58
C ASN A 17 22.01 -32.25 -29.98
N GLU A 18 21.78 -31.13 -30.64
CA GLU A 18 21.80 -29.81 -30.00
C GLU A 18 20.73 -29.85 -28.91
N VAL A 19 21.14 -30.17 -27.69
CA VAL A 19 20.45 -29.72 -26.50
C VAL A 19 20.53 -28.20 -26.56
N GLN A 20 19.47 -27.57 -27.08
CA GLN A 20 19.27 -26.13 -26.91
C GLN A 20 19.36 -25.84 -25.42
N VAL A 21 20.48 -25.24 -25.01
CA VAL A 21 20.61 -24.57 -23.74
C VAL A 21 19.64 -23.39 -23.81
N VAL A 22 18.42 -23.60 -23.34
CA VAL A 22 17.44 -22.52 -23.18
C VAL A 22 18.09 -21.48 -22.27
N ASP A 23 18.24 -20.26 -22.79
CA ASP A 23 18.96 -19.13 -22.20
C ASP A 23 18.77 -19.03 -20.68
N ALA A 24 19.88 -18.98 -19.94
CA ALA A 24 19.90 -18.84 -18.47
C ALA A 24 19.28 -17.52 -17.95
N GLU A 25 18.87 -16.62 -18.85
CA GLU A 25 18.45 -15.23 -18.58
C GLU A 25 16.93 -14.99 -18.65
N VAL A 26 16.11 -15.97 -19.05
CA VAL A 26 14.64 -15.81 -19.18
C VAL A 26 13.84 -16.79 -18.31
N ASP A 27 12.62 -16.38 -17.92
CA ASP A 27 11.64 -17.22 -17.23
C ASP A 27 10.81 -18.09 -18.21
N ASP A 28 9.96 -18.98 -17.67
CA ASP A 28 9.06 -19.87 -18.42
C ASP A 28 8.03 -19.14 -19.33
N ASP A 29 7.86 -17.83 -19.15
CA ASP A 29 7.03 -16.97 -19.99
C ASP A 29 7.80 -16.16 -21.03
N GLY A 30 9.10 -16.44 -21.20
CA GLY A 30 9.99 -15.77 -22.15
C GLY A 30 10.38 -14.34 -21.79
N ARG A 31 10.09 -13.89 -20.56
CA ARG A 31 10.49 -12.57 -20.04
C ARG A 31 11.82 -12.64 -19.29
N PRO A 32 12.52 -11.51 -19.09
CA PRO A 32 13.71 -11.45 -18.24
C PRO A 32 13.45 -12.08 -16.87
N LYS A 33 14.41 -12.88 -16.40
CA LYS A 33 14.31 -13.68 -15.19
C LYS A 33 14.00 -12.84 -13.95
N ARG A 34 12.92 -13.19 -13.24
CA ARG A 34 12.53 -12.57 -11.97
C ARG A 34 13.45 -13.03 -10.84
N THR A 35 13.83 -12.10 -9.96
CA THR A 35 14.84 -12.32 -8.91
C THR A 35 14.29 -12.20 -7.49
N GLY A 36 13.01 -11.85 -7.33
CA GLY A 36 12.37 -11.63 -6.04
C GLY A 36 12.33 -12.89 -5.17
N THR A 37 12.41 -12.67 -3.86
CA THR A 37 12.45 -13.70 -2.83
C THR A 37 11.39 -13.42 -1.75
N VAL A 38 11.26 -14.32 -0.78
CA VAL A 38 10.42 -14.10 0.40
C VAL A 38 10.79 -12.78 1.09
N SER A 39 12.08 -12.45 1.19
CA SER A 39 12.56 -11.24 1.86
C SER A 39 12.15 -9.98 1.10
N THR A 40 12.39 -9.93 -0.22
CA THR A 40 12.04 -8.75 -1.02
C THR A 40 10.53 -8.55 -1.11
N ALA A 41 9.75 -9.63 -1.28
CA ALA A 41 8.29 -9.55 -1.25
C ALA A 41 7.77 -9.12 0.12
N SER A 42 8.35 -9.62 1.21
CA SER A 42 7.98 -9.18 2.56
C SER A 42 8.28 -7.70 2.77
N ALA A 43 9.44 -7.21 2.29
CA ALA A 43 9.78 -5.79 2.35
C ALA A 43 8.79 -4.93 1.56
N HIS A 44 8.37 -5.35 0.36
CA HIS A 44 7.33 -4.65 -0.41
C HIS A 44 5.98 -4.64 0.31
N ILE A 45 5.54 -5.77 0.87
CA ILE A 45 4.29 -5.85 1.64
C ILE A 45 4.38 -4.95 2.88
N ILE A 46 5.43 -5.06 3.68
CA ILE A 46 5.63 -4.22 4.87
C ILE A 46 5.65 -2.74 4.52
N THR A 47 6.36 -2.36 3.46
CA THR A 47 6.40 -0.97 2.96
C THR A 47 5.01 -0.47 2.59
N ALA A 48 4.18 -1.35 2.02
CA ALA A 48 2.85 -1.00 1.59
C ALA A 48 1.85 -0.90 2.75
N VAL A 49 1.99 -1.75 3.76
CA VAL A 49 1.05 -1.87 4.89
C VAL A 49 1.44 -0.89 6.00
N ILE A 50 2.69 -0.91 6.50
CA ILE A 50 3.14 -0.06 7.63
C ILE A 50 3.40 1.39 7.17
N GLY A 51 2.44 2.07 6.55
CA GLY A 51 2.55 3.46 6.11
C GLY A 51 1.69 4.41 6.95
N SER A 52 0.99 5.33 6.29
CA SER A 52 0.04 6.24 6.95
C SER A 52 -1.02 5.51 7.80
N GLY A 53 -1.42 4.29 7.43
CA GLY A 53 -2.44 3.52 8.14
C GLY A 53 -2.13 3.34 9.63
N VAL A 54 -0.90 2.99 10.01
CA VAL A 54 -0.53 2.72 11.42
C VAL A 54 -0.71 3.94 12.33
N LEU A 55 -0.53 5.14 11.77
CA LEU A 55 -0.62 6.40 12.52
C LEU A 55 -2.05 6.70 12.98
N SER A 56 -3.05 6.19 12.26
CA SER A 56 -4.48 6.33 12.56
C SER A 56 -5.02 5.30 13.55
N LEU A 57 -4.28 4.21 13.81
CA LEU A 57 -4.83 3.05 14.53
C LEU A 57 -5.12 3.32 16.00
N ALA A 58 -4.35 4.20 16.63
CA ALA A 58 -4.62 4.60 18.01
C ALA A 58 -5.90 5.44 18.10
N TRP A 59 -6.14 6.31 17.12
CA TRP A 59 -7.41 7.04 17.00
C TRP A 59 -8.57 6.09 16.70
N ALA A 60 -8.40 5.14 15.77
CA ALA A 60 -9.43 4.15 15.44
C ALA A 60 -9.78 3.28 16.65
N THR A 61 -8.77 2.82 17.39
CA THR A 61 -8.94 2.08 18.65
C THR A 61 -9.64 2.92 19.70
N ALA A 62 -9.38 4.23 19.77
CA ALA A 62 -10.08 5.14 20.67
C ALA A 62 -11.56 5.33 20.30
N GLN A 63 -11.92 5.30 19.02
CA GLN A 63 -13.34 5.36 18.61
C GLN A 63 -14.08 4.05 18.91
N LEU A 64 -13.40 2.91 18.79
CA LEU A 64 -13.99 1.57 18.95
C LEU A 64 -13.94 1.04 20.41
N GLY A 65 -12.96 1.47 21.20
CA GLY A 65 -12.72 0.99 22.56
C GLY A 65 -11.91 -0.30 22.66
N TRP A 66 -11.72 -0.76 23.90
CA TRP A 66 -10.81 -1.85 24.26
C TRP A 66 -11.19 -3.24 23.73
N PHE A 67 -12.47 -3.48 23.44
CA PHE A 67 -12.90 -4.76 22.85
C PHE A 67 -12.95 -4.70 21.33
N VAL A 68 -13.76 -3.77 20.80
CA VAL A 68 -14.03 -3.71 19.36
C VAL A 68 -12.80 -3.24 18.59
N GLY A 69 -11.97 -2.35 19.14
CA GLY A 69 -10.76 -1.85 18.47
C GLY A 69 -9.75 -2.96 18.18
N PRO A 70 -9.15 -3.59 19.21
CA PRO A 70 -8.21 -4.69 19.03
C PRO A 70 -8.83 -5.89 18.31
N GLY A 71 -10.09 -6.22 18.61
CA GLY A 71 -10.82 -7.29 17.92
C GLY A 71 -10.94 -7.03 16.41
N SER A 72 -11.23 -5.80 16.00
CA SER A 72 -11.31 -5.41 14.59
C SER A 72 -9.94 -5.51 13.91
N LEU A 73 -8.85 -5.10 14.56
CA LEU A 73 -7.49 -5.25 14.02
C LEU A 73 -7.18 -6.73 13.69
N VAL A 74 -7.47 -7.63 14.63
CA VAL A 74 -7.25 -9.08 14.44
C VAL A 74 -8.16 -9.64 13.34
N ILE A 75 -9.44 -9.27 13.32
CA ILE A 75 -10.40 -9.74 12.31
C ILE A 75 -9.99 -9.28 10.90
N PHE A 76 -9.68 -7.99 10.71
CA PHE A 76 -9.23 -7.48 9.42
C PHE A 76 -7.92 -8.10 8.98
N SER A 77 -6.97 -8.34 9.89
CA SER A 77 -5.75 -9.10 9.60
C SER A 77 -6.05 -10.52 9.14
N ALA A 78 -6.97 -11.22 9.80
CA ALA A 78 -7.31 -12.61 9.48
C ALA A 78 -8.01 -12.71 8.12
N ILE A 79 -8.95 -11.81 7.84
CA ILE A 79 -9.63 -11.72 6.54
C ILE A 79 -8.61 -11.44 5.44
N THR A 80 -7.77 -10.41 5.63
CA THR A 80 -6.75 -10.02 4.65
C THR A 80 -5.74 -11.15 4.41
N PHE A 81 -5.31 -11.85 5.46
CA PHE A 81 -4.45 -13.03 5.33
C PHE A 81 -5.13 -14.11 4.50
N TYR A 82 -6.37 -14.46 4.84
CA TYR A 82 -7.12 -15.50 4.14
C TYR A 82 -7.30 -15.18 2.66
N THR A 83 -7.80 -13.99 2.32
CA THR A 83 -8.08 -13.61 0.94
C THR A 83 -6.82 -13.36 0.12
N SER A 84 -5.74 -12.87 0.74
CA SER A 84 -4.43 -12.74 0.08
C SER A 84 -3.84 -14.11 -0.30
N ASN A 85 -4.06 -15.14 0.51
CA ASN A 85 -3.69 -16.52 0.15
C ASN A 85 -4.51 -17.03 -1.06
N LEU A 86 -5.80 -16.69 -1.14
CA LEU A 86 -6.62 -17.03 -2.30
C LEU A 86 -6.15 -16.30 -3.55
N LEU A 87 -5.85 -15.00 -3.44
CA LEU A 87 -5.33 -14.17 -4.52
C LEU A 87 -3.99 -14.71 -5.04
N ALA A 88 -3.09 -15.12 -4.14
CA ALA A 88 -1.80 -15.66 -4.52
C ALA A 88 -1.90 -16.94 -5.36
N ASP A 89 -2.94 -17.76 -5.15
CA ASP A 89 -3.23 -18.93 -5.99
C ASP A 89 -3.83 -18.56 -7.36
N CYS A 90 -4.36 -17.35 -7.52
CA CYS A 90 -4.96 -16.86 -8.76
C CYS A 90 -3.98 -16.10 -9.66
N TYR A 91 -2.70 -16.01 -9.29
CA TYR A 91 -1.66 -15.37 -10.10
C TYR A 91 -1.49 -16.05 -11.47
N ARG A 92 -1.56 -17.39 -11.52
CA ARG A 92 -1.54 -18.18 -12.75
C ARG A 92 -2.97 -18.63 -13.11
N THR A 93 -3.34 -18.49 -14.38
CA THR A 93 -4.65 -18.92 -14.88
C THR A 93 -4.66 -20.42 -15.18
N GLY A 94 -5.70 -21.12 -14.69
CA GLY A 94 -5.84 -22.56 -14.83
C GLY A 94 -5.15 -23.28 -13.67
N ASP A 95 -3.93 -23.76 -13.89
CA ASP A 95 -3.12 -24.37 -12.84
C ASP A 95 -2.30 -23.31 -12.08
N PRO A 96 -2.28 -23.31 -10.73
CA PRO A 96 -1.55 -22.32 -9.92
C PRO A 96 -0.02 -22.34 -10.06
N VAL A 97 0.55 -23.41 -10.64
CA VAL A 97 2.00 -23.59 -10.79
C VAL A 97 2.39 -23.56 -12.27
N MET A 98 1.64 -24.26 -13.13
CA MET A 98 1.96 -24.41 -14.55
C MET A 98 1.14 -23.49 -15.47
N GLY A 99 0.15 -22.78 -14.92
CA GLY A 99 -0.74 -21.91 -15.69
C GLY A 99 -0.05 -20.65 -16.21
N LYS A 100 -0.73 -19.95 -17.13
CA LYS A 100 -0.25 -18.68 -17.69
C LYS A 100 -0.21 -17.60 -16.59
N ARG A 101 0.93 -16.91 -16.46
CA ARG A 101 1.11 -15.78 -15.52
C ARG A 101 0.21 -14.60 -15.87
N ASN A 102 -0.32 -13.94 -14.85
CA ASN A 102 -0.96 -12.63 -14.94
C ASN A 102 -0.04 -11.59 -14.29
N TYR A 103 0.37 -10.56 -15.03
CA TYR A 103 1.41 -9.63 -14.59
C TYR A 103 0.87 -8.48 -13.72
N SER A 104 -0.44 -8.32 -13.71
CA SER A 104 -1.14 -7.31 -12.91
C SER A 104 -2.45 -7.87 -12.37
N TYR A 105 -2.95 -7.23 -11.32
CA TYR A 105 -4.23 -7.58 -10.72
C TYR A 105 -5.36 -7.54 -11.77
N VAL A 106 -5.37 -6.51 -12.62
CA VAL A 106 -6.35 -6.33 -13.68
C VAL A 106 -6.34 -7.49 -14.67
N GLU A 107 -5.14 -7.99 -15.03
CA GLU A 107 -5.00 -9.15 -15.90
C GLU A 107 -5.52 -10.42 -15.24
N ALA A 108 -5.26 -10.62 -13.94
CA ALA A 108 -5.77 -11.77 -13.18
C ALA A 108 -7.31 -11.76 -13.14
N VAL A 109 -7.93 -10.59 -12.92
CA VAL A 109 -9.38 -10.42 -12.99
C VAL A 109 -9.90 -10.68 -14.40
N LYS A 110 -9.23 -10.17 -15.43
CA LYS A 110 -9.63 -10.35 -16.83
C LYS A 110 -9.60 -11.82 -17.24
N SER A 111 -8.54 -12.55 -16.88
CA SER A 111 -8.36 -13.95 -17.25
C SER A 111 -9.30 -14.88 -16.47
N SER A 112 -9.57 -14.55 -15.21
CA SER A 112 -10.43 -15.35 -14.34
C SER A 112 -11.91 -15.02 -14.55
N LEU A 113 -12.32 -13.76 -14.44
CA LEU A 113 -13.72 -13.34 -14.36
C LEU A 113 -14.29 -12.76 -15.67
N GLY A 114 -13.44 -12.33 -16.60
CA GLY A 114 -13.82 -11.81 -17.91
C GLY A 114 -13.94 -10.29 -17.98
N LYS A 115 -14.22 -9.76 -19.19
CA LYS A 115 -14.08 -8.34 -19.53
C LYS A 115 -15.00 -7.38 -18.76
N LYS A 116 -16.20 -7.81 -18.33
CA LYS A 116 -17.14 -6.94 -17.60
C LYS A 116 -16.60 -6.54 -16.22
N GLN A 117 -15.98 -7.49 -15.52
CA GLN A 117 -15.43 -7.31 -14.17
C GLN A 117 -14.16 -6.44 -14.17
N VAL A 118 -13.47 -6.35 -15.31
CA VAL A 118 -12.29 -5.49 -15.49
C VAL A 118 -12.64 -4.02 -15.24
N TRP A 119 -13.81 -3.53 -15.68
CA TRP A 119 -14.18 -2.13 -15.47
C TRP A 119 -14.33 -1.78 -14.00
N LEU A 120 -15.00 -2.64 -13.23
CA LEU A 120 -15.12 -2.45 -11.78
C LEU A 120 -13.73 -2.51 -11.11
N CYS A 121 -12.89 -3.47 -11.49
CA CYS A 121 -11.52 -3.58 -10.99
C CYS A 121 -10.70 -2.33 -11.28
N LEU A 122 -10.77 -1.79 -12.52
CA LEU A 122 -10.07 -0.57 -12.91
C LEU A 122 -10.53 0.62 -12.07
N ILE A 123 -11.84 0.81 -11.91
CA ILE A 123 -12.37 1.93 -11.12
C ILE A 123 -11.90 1.81 -9.66
N CYS A 124 -12.09 0.65 -9.03
CA CYS A 124 -11.74 0.46 -7.62
C CYS A 124 -10.23 0.53 -7.37
N GLN A 125 -9.42 -0.18 -8.16
CA GLN A 125 -7.98 -0.27 -7.95
C GLN A 125 -7.30 1.07 -8.18
N TYR A 126 -7.56 1.73 -9.31
CA TYR A 126 -6.85 2.98 -9.65
C TYR A 126 -7.33 4.17 -8.82
N THR A 127 -8.60 4.20 -8.41
CA THR A 127 -9.07 5.19 -7.43
C THR A 127 -8.34 5.03 -6.10
N ASN A 128 -8.14 3.79 -5.64
CA ASN A 128 -7.38 3.52 -4.41
C ASN A 128 -5.91 3.88 -4.56
N LEU A 129 -5.23 3.46 -5.63
CA LEU A 129 -3.83 3.79 -5.87
C LEU A 129 -3.62 5.32 -5.93
N TYR A 130 -4.47 6.02 -6.68
CA TYR A 130 -4.44 7.49 -6.78
C TYR A 130 -4.70 8.16 -5.42
N GLY A 131 -5.72 7.71 -4.71
CA GLY A 131 -6.07 8.26 -3.40
C GLY A 131 -5.02 7.99 -2.33
N THR A 132 -4.36 6.83 -2.36
CA THR A 132 -3.23 6.54 -1.46
C THR A 132 -2.08 7.52 -1.67
N SER A 133 -1.79 7.91 -2.92
CA SER A 133 -0.81 8.97 -3.23
C SER A 133 -1.20 10.33 -2.62
N VAL A 134 -2.50 10.65 -2.58
CA VAL A 134 -3.03 11.85 -1.89
C VAL A 134 -2.82 11.72 -0.39
N GLY A 135 -3.21 10.58 0.21
CA GLY A 135 -3.03 10.30 1.64
C GLY A 135 -1.57 10.38 2.09
N TYR A 136 -0.63 9.87 1.29
CA TYR A 136 0.80 9.99 1.57
C TYR A 136 1.31 11.43 1.50
N THR A 137 0.81 12.23 0.55
CA THR A 137 1.15 13.66 0.47
C THR A 137 0.68 14.41 1.72
N ILE A 138 -0.56 14.16 2.17
CA ILE A 138 -1.09 14.73 3.43
C ILE A 138 -0.23 14.30 4.62
N THR A 139 0.07 13.02 4.74
CA THR A 139 0.80 12.45 5.90
C THR A 139 2.24 12.96 5.99
N ALA A 140 2.93 13.05 4.85
CA ALA A 140 4.28 13.60 4.77
C ALA A 140 4.28 15.09 5.15
N ALA A 141 3.28 15.85 4.69
CA ALA A 141 3.16 17.26 5.02
C ALA A 141 2.87 17.51 6.51
N ILE A 142 1.95 16.73 7.11
CA ILE A 142 1.68 16.79 8.56
C ILE A 142 2.96 16.50 9.35
N SER A 143 3.76 15.52 8.92
CA SER A 143 5.00 15.16 9.61
C SER A 143 6.07 16.24 9.47
N ALA A 144 6.23 16.82 8.28
CA ALA A 144 7.18 17.90 8.04
C ALA A 144 6.78 19.18 8.79
N GLY A 145 5.48 19.50 8.84
CA GLY A 145 4.93 20.59 9.63
C GLY A 145 5.19 20.40 11.12
N ALA A 146 4.84 19.23 11.67
CA ALA A 146 5.09 18.92 13.08
C ALA A 146 6.58 19.06 13.47
N MET A 147 7.48 18.59 12.61
CA MET A 147 8.93 18.74 12.80
C MET A 147 9.40 20.20 12.72
N HIS A 148 8.85 21.02 11.80
CA HIS A 148 9.16 22.46 11.79
C HIS A 148 8.66 23.11 13.08
N LYS A 149 7.44 22.79 13.52
CA LYS A 149 6.81 23.40 14.69
C LYS A 149 7.67 23.20 15.93
N SER A 150 8.10 21.97 16.15
CA SER A 150 8.93 21.61 17.30
C SER A 150 10.30 22.30 17.27
N LEU A 151 10.93 22.40 16.10
CA LEU A 151 12.21 23.11 15.93
C LEU A 151 12.06 24.62 16.12
N CYS A 152 10.96 25.20 15.66
CA CYS A 152 10.65 26.61 15.86
C CYS A 152 10.41 26.93 17.33
N LEU A 153 9.59 26.13 18.02
CA LEU A 153 9.30 26.28 19.46
C LEU A 153 10.55 26.08 20.33
N ARG A 154 11.49 25.22 19.91
CA ARG A 154 12.79 25.10 20.61
C ARG A 154 13.64 26.36 20.48
N ARG A 155 13.58 27.05 19.33
CA ARG A 155 14.42 28.22 19.03
C ARG A 155 13.82 29.55 19.49
N ARG A 156 12.50 29.67 19.56
CA ARG A 156 11.79 30.92 19.87
C ARG A 156 10.97 30.78 21.15
N THR A 157 10.93 31.85 21.93
CA THR A 157 10.16 31.92 23.19
C THR A 157 8.65 32.11 22.99
N HIS A 158 8.20 32.61 21.83
CA HIS A 158 6.77 32.88 21.57
C HIS A 158 6.18 31.92 20.54
N ALA A 159 5.19 31.11 20.96
CA ALA A 159 4.50 30.14 20.12
C ALA A 159 3.71 30.76 18.95
N ALA A 160 3.30 32.03 19.06
CA ALA A 160 2.51 32.74 18.05
C ALA A 160 3.26 32.95 16.71
N ASP A 161 4.59 32.92 16.75
CA ASP A 161 5.45 33.10 15.58
C ASP A 161 5.62 31.83 14.74
N CYS A 162 5.29 30.66 15.31
CA CYS A 162 5.55 29.35 14.71
C CYS A 162 4.35 28.79 13.95
N LYS A 163 3.63 29.65 13.21
CA LYS A 163 2.51 29.22 12.34
C LYS A 163 3.03 28.48 11.12
N ILE A 164 2.45 27.32 10.84
CA ILE A 164 2.83 26.49 9.69
C ILE A 164 1.74 26.56 8.63
N SER A 165 2.15 26.50 7.37
CA SER A 165 1.23 26.32 6.26
C SER A 165 1.41 24.90 5.74
N ASP A 166 0.39 24.07 5.95
CA ASP A 166 0.39 22.67 5.53
C ASP A 166 0.53 22.56 4.01
N SER A 167 -0.08 23.49 3.26
CA SER A 167 -0.01 23.54 1.80
C SER A 167 1.42 23.69 1.28
N ARG A 168 2.29 24.45 1.96
CA ARG A 168 3.71 24.58 1.56
C ARG A 168 4.45 23.24 1.64
N TYR A 169 4.16 22.45 2.68
CA TYR A 169 4.78 21.14 2.86
C TYR A 169 4.24 20.11 1.88
N MET A 170 2.95 20.17 1.54
CA MET A 170 2.36 19.35 0.48
C MET A 170 3.00 19.64 -0.88
N ILE A 171 3.17 20.93 -1.23
CA ILE A 171 3.85 21.34 -2.47
C ILE A 171 5.30 20.86 -2.48
N ALA A 172 6.04 21.03 -1.38
CA ALA A 172 7.43 20.57 -1.29
C ALA A 172 7.55 19.04 -1.48
N PHE A 173 6.67 18.26 -0.86
CA PHE A 173 6.62 16.82 -1.06
C PHE A 173 6.23 16.46 -2.50
N GLY A 174 5.24 17.15 -3.09
CA GLY A 174 4.87 16.99 -4.49
C GLY A 174 6.02 17.25 -5.45
N ILE A 175 6.81 18.32 -5.24
CA ILE A 175 8.02 18.60 -6.03
C ILE A 175 9.02 17.45 -5.92
N LEU A 176 9.28 16.95 -4.71
CA LEU A 176 10.14 15.78 -4.52
C LEU A 176 9.61 14.55 -5.29
N GLN A 177 8.31 14.30 -5.24
CA GLN A 177 7.69 13.19 -5.95
C GLN A 177 7.74 13.35 -7.47
N ILE A 178 7.68 14.57 -8.02
CA ILE A 178 7.88 14.79 -9.46
C ILE A 178 9.23 14.22 -9.89
N PHE A 179 10.31 14.46 -9.13
CA PHE A 179 11.63 13.90 -9.43
C PHE A 179 11.68 12.39 -9.22
N MET A 180 11.19 11.90 -8.07
CA MET A 180 11.24 10.47 -7.74
C MET A 180 10.40 9.62 -8.70
N SER A 181 9.27 10.14 -9.17
CA SER A 181 8.41 9.46 -10.14
C SER A 181 9.01 9.34 -11.53
N GLN A 182 10.14 10.00 -11.83
CA GLN A 182 10.85 9.77 -13.09
C GLN A 182 11.75 8.53 -13.05
N LEU A 183 11.97 7.94 -11.87
CA LEU A 183 12.82 6.75 -11.74
C LEU A 183 12.17 5.53 -12.42
N PRO A 184 13.00 4.63 -13.00
CA PRO A 184 12.52 3.45 -13.71
C PRO A 184 11.91 2.38 -12.79
N LYS A 185 11.38 1.33 -13.43
CA LYS A 185 10.35 0.38 -12.96
C LYS A 185 10.65 -0.29 -11.61
N PHE A 186 9.59 -0.82 -11.00
CA PHE A 186 9.56 -1.60 -9.74
C PHE A 186 10.73 -2.54 -9.45
N HIS A 187 11.26 -3.23 -10.46
CA HIS A 187 12.38 -4.17 -10.27
C HIS A 187 13.63 -3.47 -9.70
N ASP A 188 13.83 -2.19 -10.01
CA ASP A 188 14.96 -1.40 -9.54
C ASP A 188 14.69 -0.70 -8.19
N LEU A 189 13.45 -0.80 -7.67
CA LEU A 189 13.00 -0.11 -6.45
C LEU A 189 13.09 -0.97 -5.18
N TRP A 190 13.69 -2.17 -5.25
CA TRP A 190 13.82 -3.05 -4.08
C TRP A 190 14.63 -2.38 -2.95
N ILE A 191 15.69 -1.62 -3.28
CA ILE A 191 16.49 -0.86 -2.31
C ILE A 191 15.62 0.22 -1.63
N VAL A 192 14.85 0.95 -2.44
CA VAL A 192 13.93 2.00 -1.95
C VAL A 192 12.88 1.38 -1.02
N SER A 193 12.37 0.20 -1.35
CA SER A 193 11.40 -0.53 -0.53
C SER A 193 12.01 -1.06 0.77
N ILE A 194 13.23 -1.60 0.74
CA ILE A 194 13.92 -2.02 1.98
C ILE A 194 14.15 -0.81 2.89
N LEU A 195 14.64 0.30 2.36
CA LEU A 195 14.83 1.53 3.13
C LEU A 195 13.52 2.02 3.73
N ALA A 196 12.44 2.05 2.94
CA ALA A 196 11.12 2.42 3.42
C ALA A 196 10.60 1.47 4.52
N ALA A 197 10.79 0.17 4.38
CA ALA A 197 10.44 -0.82 5.41
C ALA A 197 11.23 -0.58 6.70
N VAL A 198 12.54 -0.30 6.64
CA VAL A 198 13.35 0.02 7.81
C VAL A 198 12.83 1.29 8.51
N MET A 199 12.58 2.36 7.75
CA MET A 199 12.00 3.59 8.30
C MET A 199 10.64 3.35 8.96
N SER A 200 9.82 2.46 8.38
CA SER A 200 8.52 2.06 8.91
C SER A 200 8.60 1.44 10.30
N PHE A 201 9.56 0.54 10.48
CA PHE A 201 9.84 -0.07 11.78
C PHE A 201 10.41 0.93 12.76
N SER A 202 11.28 1.83 12.32
CA SER A 202 11.87 2.86 13.18
C SER A 202 10.79 3.75 13.82
N TYR A 203 9.94 4.39 13.03
CA TYR A 203 8.94 5.29 13.61
C TYR A 203 7.86 4.52 14.39
N SER A 204 7.47 3.31 13.97
CA SER A 204 6.50 2.48 14.70
C SER A 204 7.05 2.05 16.06
N SER A 205 8.33 1.65 16.12
CA SER A 205 9.00 1.29 17.38
C SER A 205 9.12 2.49 18.32
N ILE A 206 9.40 3.68 17.78
CA ILE A 206 9.44 4.93 18.55
C ILE A 206 8.05 5.25 19.12
N VAL A 207 6.99 5.13 18.32
CA VAL A 207 5.60 5.31 18.78
C VAL A 207 5.29 4.35 19.93
N VAL A 208 5.64 3.07 19.81
CA VAL A 208 5.45 2.07 20.87
C VAL A 208 6.23 2.46 22.12
N GLY A 209 7.53 2.77 22.00
CA GLY A 209 8.38 3.13 23.13
C GLY A 209 7.90 4.38 23.86
N LEU A 210 7.55 5.44 23.12
CA LEU A 210 7.02 6.68 23.69
C LEU A 210 5.64 6.47 24.35
N SER A 211 4.79 5.62 23.76
CA SER A 211 3.50 5.27 24.35
C SER A 211 3.68 4.52 25.68
N ILE A 212 4.60 3.55 25.73
CA ILE A 212 4.93 2.82 26.97
C ILE A 212 5.48 3.79 28.02
N ALA A 213 6.47 4.61 27.66
CA ALA A 213 7.08 5.57 28.58
C ALA A 213 6.02 6.50 29.19
N ARG A 214 5.08 6.98 28.37
CA ARG A 214 3.96 7.80 28.83
C ARG A 214 3.04 7.06 29.80
N VAL A 215 2.62 5.85 29.46
CA VAL A 215 1.73 5.03 30.30
C VAL A 215 2.39 4.75 31.65
N VAL A 216 3.67 4.37 31.65
CA VAL A 216 4.43 4.07 32.88
C VAL A 216 4.66 5.33 33.73
N SER A 217 4.85 6.50 33.12
CA SER A 217 5.00 7.77 33.83
C SER A 217 3.71 8.30 34.49
N GLY A 218 2.61 7.55 34.45
CA GLY A 218 1.31 7.97 34.98
C GLY A 218 0.54 8.94 34.09
N GLY A 219 1.00 9.18 32.85
CA GLY A 219 0.36 10.05 31.86
C GLY A 219 -0.90 9.46 31.21
N ILE A 220 -1.57 8.52 31.87
CA ILE A 220 -2.74 7.78 31.35
C ILE A 220 -3.93 8.74 31.30
N LYS A 221 -4.49 8.94 30.10
CA LYS A 221 -5.77 9.64 29.94
C LYS A 221 -6.93 8.66 30.06
N ARG A 222 -8.13 9.19 30.31
CA ARG A 222 -9.35 8.38 30.43
C ARG A 222 -9.57 7.56 29.15
N THR A 223 -9.47 6.24 29.29
CA THR A 223 -9.91 5.26 28.30
C THR A 223 -11.22 4.64 28.76
N THR A 224 -11.93 4.03 27.83
CA THR A 224 -13.22 3.39 28.09
C THR A 224 -13.40 2.14 27.25
N LEU A 225 -14.33 1.29 27.69
CA LEU A 225 -14.61 0.00 27.08
C LEU A 225 -15.12 0.11 25.64
N THR A 226 -15.96 1.11 25.38
CA THR A 226 -16.65 1.36 24.10
C THR A 226 -16.12 2.59 23.37
N GLY A 227 -14.91 3.03 23.71
CA GLY A 227 -14.26 4.17 23.09
C GLY A 227 -14.94 5.50 23.43
N THR A 228 -14.64 6.53 22.63
CA THR A 228 -15.20 7.89 22.76
C THR A 228 -16.67 7.87 23.19
N GLN A 229 -16.98 8.48 24.33
CA GLN A 229 -18.32 8.47 24.92
C GLN A 229 -19.15 9.63 24.38
N VAL A 230 -20.47 9.42 24.27
CA VAL A 230 -21.43 10.49 23.96
C VAL A 230 -21.39 11.50 25.11
N GLY A 231 -21.33 12.79 24.77
CA GLY A 231 -21.18 13.88 25.72
C GLY A 231 -21.61 15.21 25.11
N VAL A 232 -21.29 16.31 25.80
CA VAL A 232 -21.67 17.68 25.39
C VAL A 232 -21.15 18.01 23.98
N ASP A 233 -19.96 17.53 23.64
CA ASP A 233 -19.30 17.82 22.36
C ASP A 233 -19.56 16.77 21.27
N LEU A 234 -20.23 15.66 21.59
CA LEU A 234 -20.35 14.50 20.70
C LEU A 234 -21.66 13.75 20.93
N ASP A 235 -22.57 13.87 19.97
CA ASP A 235 -23.86 13.18 20.01
C ASP A 235 -23.76 11.71 19.57
N ALA A 236 -24.84 10.96 19.77
CA ALA A 236 -24.89 9.54 19.42
C ALA A 236 -24.72 9.29 17.92
N SER A 237 -25.24 10.18 17.08
CA SER A 237 -25.12 10.04 15.62
C SER A 237 -23.67 10.22 15.17
N GLN A 238 -22.97 11.24 15.66
CA GLN A 238 -21.55 11.46 15.37
C GLN A 238 -20.67 10.32 15.88
N LYS A 239 -21.00 9.72 17.03
CA LYS A 239 -20.30 8.53 17.51
C LYS A 239 -20.36 7.37 16.49
N ILE A 240 -21.53 7.10 15.93
CA ILE A 240 -21.71 6.02 14.94
C ILE A 240 -20.87 6.30 13.69
N TRP A 241 -20.89 7.55 13.19
CA TRP A 241 -20.06 7.94 12.05
C TRP A 241 -18.57 7.72 12.33
N LEU A 242 -18.08 8.12 13.50
CA LEU A 242 -16.67 7.93 13.87
C LEU A 242 -16.28 6.45 14.01
N VAL A 243 -17.17 5.61 14.55
CA VAL A 243 -16.96 4.15 14.64
C VAL A 243 -16.84 3.52 13.25
N LEU A 244 -17.75 3.87 12.33
CA LEU A 244 -17.73 3.35 10.96
C LEU A 244 -16.51 3.86 10.18
N GLN A 245 -16.14 5.13 10.36
CA GLN A 245 -14.92 5.68 9.80
C GLN A 245 -13.65 4.99 10.36
N ALA A 246 -13.64 4.65 11.65
CA ALA A 246 -12.54 3.92 12.27
C ALA A 246 -12.35 2.52 11.65
N LEU A 247 -13.44 1.82 11.30
CA LEU A 247 -13.36 0.56 10.55
C LEU A 247 -12.73 0.77 9.16
N GLY A 248 -13.09 1.85 8.46
CA GLY A 248 -12.42 2.24 7.22
C GLY A 248 -10.92 2.49 7.39
N ASN A 249 -10.51 3.17 8.48
CA ASN A 249 -9.09 3.42 8.77
C ASN A 249 -8.33 2.10 9.04
N ILE A 250 -8.93 1.17 9.79
CA ILE A 250 -8.37 -0.18 10.00
C ILE A 250 -8.26 -0.93 8.67
N ALA A 251 -9.29 -0.84 7.83
CA ALA A 251 -9.31 -1.46 6.50
C ALA A 251 -8.17 -0.94 5.61
N PHE A 252 -7.92 0.37 5.63
CA PHE A 252 -6.81 0.98 4.92
C PHE A 252 -5.46 0.48 5.43
N ALA A 253 -5.31 0.33 6.74
CA ALA A 253 -4.05 -0.14 7.32
C ALA A 253 -3.64 -1.52 6.79
N TYR A 254 -4.59 -2.39 6.44
CA TYR A 254 -4.32 -3.71 5.84
C TYR A 254 -4.33 -3.72 4.30
N SER A 255 -4.35 -2.57 3.64
CA SER A 255 -4.58 -2.44 2.20
C SER A 255 -3.31 -2.59 1.35
N PHE A 256 -2.90 -3.84 1.09
CA PHE A 256 -1.84 -4.15 0.11
C PHE A 256 -2.28 -5.09 -1.02
N SER A 257 -3.46 -5.71 -0.92
CA SER A 257 -3.97 -6.65 -1.93
C SER A 257 -4.06 -6.05 -3.33
N LEU A 258 -4.23 -4.73 -3.41
CA LEU A 258 -4.25 -3.92 -4.64
C LEU A 258 -2.93 -3.87 -5.43
N ILE A 259 -1.80 -4.28 -4.84
CA ILE A 259 -0.51 -4.47 -5.54
C ILE A 259 0.06 -5.88 -5.34
N LEU A 260 -0.72 -6.81 -4.79
CA LEU A 260 -0.23 -8.14 -4.41
C LEU A 260 0.22 -8.94 -5.63
N VAL A 261 -0.51 -8.87 -6.73
CA VAL A 261 -0.20 -9.59 -7.97
C VAL A 261 1.06 -9.01 -8.61
N GLU A 262 1.22 -7.69 -8.59
CA GLU A 262 2.39 -6.98 -9.09
C GLU A 262 3.64 -7.32 -8.26
N ILE A 263 3.52 -7.43 -6.93
CA ILE A 263 4.62 -7.91 -6.05
C ILE A 263 4.94 -9.38 -6.37
N GLN A 264 3.92 -10.23 -6.53
CA GLN A 264 4.10 -11.64 -6.84
C GLN A 264 4.77 -11.86 -8.20
N ASP A 265 4.52 -10.97 -9.18
CA ASP A 265 5.18 -11.00 -10.48
C ASP A 265 6.68 -10.64 -10.42
N THR A 266 7.21 -10.20 -9.28
CA THR A 266 8.66 -10.01 -9.09
C THR A 266 9.38 -11.26 -8.63
N LEU A 267 8.65 -12.30 -8.19
CA LEU A 267 9.22 -13.47 -7.54
C LEU A 267 9.88 -14.44 -8.53
N LYS A 268 10.96 -15.09 -8.07
CA LYS A 268 11.57 -16.22 -8.76
C LYS A 268 10.54 -17.32 -9.02
N SER A 269 10.69 -17.97 -10.16
CA SER A 269 9.86 -19.09 -10.63
C SER A 269 10.00 -20.36 -9.77
N THR A 270 11.15 -20.53 -9.10
CA THR A 270 11.43 -21.68 -8.24
C THR A 270 11.90 -21.22 -6.86
N PRO A 271 11.24 -21.64 -5.75
CA PRO A 271 10.00 -22.43 -5.69
C PRO A 271 8.77 -21.66 -6.22
N PRO A 272 7.62 -22.32 -6.49
CA PRO A 272 6.45 -21.68 -7.08
C PRO A 272 6.06 -20.36 -6.41
N GLU A 273 5.70 -19.37 -7.23
CA GLU A 273 5.54 -17.97 -6.80
C GLU A 273 4.45 -17.87 -5.73
N ASN A 274 3.37 -18.64 -5.85
CA ASN A 274 2.29 -18.67 -4.85
C ASN A 274 2.79 -19.15 -3.47
N LYS A 275 3.66 -20.16 -3.39
CA LYS A 275 4.23 -20.65 -2.12
C LYS A 275 5.11 -19.59 -1.49
N THR A 276 5.98 -18.97 -2.28
CA THR A 276 6.85 -17.88 -1.85
C THR A 276 6.03 -16.69 -1.36
N MET A 277 4.99 -16.32 -2.10
CA MET A 277 4.12 -15.20 -1.78
C MET A 277 3.32 -15.44 -0.49
N LYS A 278 2.73 -16.63 -0.32
CA LYS A 278 2.00 -16.98 0.92
C LYS A 278 2.88 -16.93 2.16
N LYS A 279 4.15 -17.37 2.05
CA LYS A 279 5.14 -17.24 3.13
C LYS A 279 5.46 -15.77 3.43
N ALA A 280 5.64 -14.95 2.40
CA ALA A 280 5.87 -13.51 2.56
C ALA A 280 4.65 -12.80 3.21
N VAL A 281 3.42 -13.14 2.79
CA VAL A 281 2.18 -12.64 3.37
C VAL A 281 2.06 -13.02 4.84
N LEU A 282 2.34 -14.29 5.20
CA LEU A 282 2.32 -14.73 6.60
C LEU A 282 3.28 -13.92 7.47
N ILE A 283 4.55 -13.82 7.06
CA ILE A 283 5.58 -13.08 7.80
C ILE A 283 5.18 -11.61 7.95
N SER A 284 4.81 -10.97 6.84
CA SER A 284 4.53 -9.53 6.80
C SER A 284 3.29 -9.17 7.63
N LEU A 285 2.19 -9.91 7.49
CA LEU A 285 0.98 -9.65 8.27
C LEU A 285 1.16 -9.98 9.75
N SER A 286 1.92 -11.03 10.11
CA SER A 286 2.19 -11.34 11.52
C SER A 286 2.94 -10.19 12.19
N ILE A 287 4.02 -9.72 11.55
CA ILE A 287 4.82 -8.60 12.07
C ILE A 287 3.97 -7.32 12.12
N THR A 288 3.27 -7.02 11.04
CA THR A 288 2.50 -5.78 10.93
C THR A 288 1.37 -5.73 11.96
N THR A 289 0.61 -6.82 12.10
CA THR A 289 -0.48 -6.90 13.09
C THR A 289 0.03 -6.77 14.52
N ALA A 290 1.21 -7.30 14.84
CA ALA A 290 1.83 -7.07 16.13
C ALA A 290 2.12 -5.58 16.36
N PHE A 291 2.76 -4.90 15.41
CA PHE A 291 2.99 -3.45 15.50
C PHE A 291 1.69 -2.64 15.55
N TYR A 292 0.64 -3.07 14.86
CA TYR A 292 -0.64 -2.39 14.80
C TYR A 292 -1.39 -2.49 16.13
N LEU A 293 -1.40 -3.68 16.73
CA LEU A 293 -1.93 -3.87 18.07
C LEU A 293 -1.14 -3.04 19.09
N LEU A 294 0.20 -3.04 19.01
CA LEU A 294 1.04 -2.25 19.91
C LEU A 294 0.78 -0.75 19.75
N CYS A 295 0.87 -0.20 18.53
CA CYS A 295 0.64 1.22 18.27
C CYS A 295 -0.80 1.64 18.61
N GLY A 296 -1.79 0.83 18.22
CA GLY A 296 -3.21 1.10 18.46
C GLY A 296 -3.56 1.08 19.95
N CYS A 297 -3.23 -0.01 20.64
CA CYS A 297 -3.57 -0.21 22.05
C CYS A 297 -2.75 0.70 22.97
N LEU A 298 -1.43 0.75 22.81
CA LEU A 298 -0.58 1.58 23.67
C LEU A 298 -0.81 3.06 23.39
N GLY A 299 -1.07 3.43 22.14
CA GLY A 299 -1.47 4.79 21.77
C GLY A 299 -2.79 5.21 22.41
N TYR A 300 -3.79 4.32 22.40
CA TYR A 300 -5.05 4.56 23.10
C TYR A 300 -4.87 4.65 24.62
N ALA A 301 -4.06 3.77 25.22
CA ALA A 301 -3.72 3.84 26.64
C ALA A 301 -3.01 5.15 27.01
N ALA A 302 -2.10 5.63 26.14
CA ALA A 302 -1.33 6.84 26.30
C ALA A 302 -2.18 8.12 26.22
N PHE A 303 -3.09 8.20 25.25
CA PHE A 303 -3.80 9.44 24.92
C PHE A 303 -5.31 9.43 25.18
N GLY A 304 -5.89 8.29 25.55
CA GLY A 304 -7.30 8.16 25.92
C GLY A 304 -8.27 8.42 24.77
N ASN A 305 -9.49 8.83 25.06
CA ASN A 305 -10.51 9.11 24.03
C ASN A 305 -10.17 10.30 23.11
N SER A 306 -9.12 11.07 23.41
CA SER A 306 -8.73 12.28 22.68
C SER A 306 -7.44 12.09 21.86
N VAL A 307 -7.12 10.86 21.47
CA VAL A 307 -5.96 10.59 20.59
C VAL A 307 -6.11 11.40 19.31
N ALA A 308 -5.02 12.04 18.86
CA ALA A 308 -5.00 12.74 17.59
C ALA A 308 -5.09 11.75 16.41
N GLY A 309 -5.64 12.18 15.27
CA GLY A 309 -5.76 11.32 14.09
C GLY A 309 -4.44 10.73 13.62
N ASN A 310 -3.34 11.50 13.70
CA ASN A 310 -1.98 10.98 13.61
C ASN A 310 -1.37 10.93 15.01
N ILE A 311 -1.14 9.73 15.55
CA ILE A 311 -0.62 9.53 16.90
C ILE A 311 0.67 10.33 17.20
N LEU A 312 1.57 10.50 16.23
CA LEU A 312 2.83 11.22 16.45
C LEU A 312 2.63 12.71 16.71
N THR A 313 1.58 13.31 16.17
CA THR A 313 1.25 14.70 16.47
C THR A 313 0.86 14.88 17.94
N GLY A 314 0.32 13.83 18.57
CA GLY A 314 0.06 13.79 20.00
C GLY A 314 1.32 13.83 20.87
N PHE A 315 2.47 13.39 20.35
CA PHE A 315 3.75 13.42 21.07
C PHE A 315 4.50 14.76 20.96
N GLY A 316 4.09 15.65 20.06
CA GLY A 316 4.77 16.94 19.82
C GLY A 316 5.08 17.80 21.06
N PRO A 317 4.22 17.84 22.10
CA PRO A 317 4.52 18.57 23.34
C PRO A 317 5.46 17.86 24.33
N TYR A 318 5.87 16.61 24.06
CA TYR A 318 6.54 15.75 25.04
C TYR A 318 8.01 15.54 24.70
N GLU A 319 8.85 15.50 25.73
CA GLU A 319 10.27 15.16 25.62
C GLU A 319 10.49 13.64 25.57
N PRO A 320 11.50 13.13 24.82
CA PRO A 320 12.51 13.89 24.10
C PRO A 320 12.08 14.31 22.68
N LEU A 321 12.06 15.63 22.43
CA LEU A 321 11.62 16.23 21.16
C LEU A 321 12.45 15.76 19.95
N TRP A 322 13.74 15.45 20.14
CA TRP A 322 14.59 14.97 19.05
C TRP A 322 14.13 13.60 18.52
N LEU A 323 13.62 12.73 19.41
CA LEU A 323 13.18 11.38 19.05
C LEU A 323 11.85 11.44 18.28
N VAL A 324 10.95 12.33 18.69
CA VAL A 324 9.69 12.62 17.97
C VAL A 324 10.00 13.18 16.58
N ASN A 325 10.94 14.11 16.47
CA ASN A 325 11.37 14.66 15.18
C ASN A 325 12.03 13.60 14.29
N PHE A 326 12.82 12.71 14.88
CA PHE A 326 13.41 11.59 14.14
C PHE A 326 12.33 10.64 13.61
N ALA A 327 11.27 10.35 14.39
CA ALA A 327 10.13 9.56 13.91
C ALA A 327 9.40 10.24 12.74
N HIS A 328 9.18 11.56 12.79
CA HIS A 328 8.61 12.31 11.67
C HIS A 328 9.51 12.28 10.42
N ALA A 329 10.83 12.39 10.58
CA ALA A 329 11.78 12.26 9.48
C ALA A 329 11.73 10.86 8.84
N CYS A 330 11.65 9.80 9.67
CA CYS A 330 11.46 8.43 9.19
C CYS A 330 10.15 8.28 8.39
N ILE A 331 9.05 8.91 8.82
CA ILE A 331 7.79 8.89 8.05
C ILE A 331 7.97 9.54 6.70
N ILE A 332 8.55 10.74 6.63
CA ILE A 332 8.76 11.43 5.35
C ILE A 332 9.60 10.54 4.42
N ALA A 333 10.70 9.97 4.92
CA ALA A 333 11.57 9.08 4.15
C ALA A 333 10.85 7.80 3.68
N HIS A 334 10.04 7.18 4.54
CA HIS A 334 9.18 6.06 4.14
C HIS A 334 8.25 6.49 3.01
N LEU A 335 7.44 7.52 3.23
CA LEU A 335 6.39 7.92 2.30
C LEU A 335 6.94 8.32 0.92
N VAL A 336 8.20 8.75 0.83
CA VAL A 336 8.89 8.88 -0.47
C VAL A 336 8.89 7.55 -1.23
N GLY A 337 9.33 6.46 -0.60
CA GLY A 337 9.36 5.14 -1.21
C GLY A 337 7.99 4.50 -1.41
N ALA A 338 7.11 4.59 -0.40
CA ALA A 338 5.76 4.02 -0.50
C ALA A 338 4.93 4.68 -1.59
N TYR A 339 5.06 5.99 -1.82
CA TYR A 339 4.40 6.68 -2.93
C TYR A 339 4.78 6.07 -4.29
N GLN A 340 6.05 5.72 -4.47
CA GLN A 340 6.51 5.06 -5.70
C GLN A 340 5.93 3.65 -5.83
N VAL A 341 5.89 2.88 -4.75
CA VAL A 341 5.29 1.53 -4.75
C VAL A 341 3.83 1.55 -5.19
N PHE A 342 3.04 2.58 -4.85
CA PHE A 342 1.64 2.69 -5.26
C PHE A 342 1.42 3.41 -6.59
N SER A 343 2.31 4.29 -7.02
CA SER A 343 2.13 5.08 -8.26
C SER A 343 2.62 4.33 -9.50
N GLN A 344 3.64 3.47 -9.36
CA GLN A 344 4.22 2.74 -10.49
C GLN A 344 3.26 1.79 -11.23
N PRO A 345 2.26 1.12 -10.62
CA PRO A 345 1.26 0.34 -11.36
C PRO A 345 0.39 1.24 -12.25
N ILE A 346 0.11 2.47 -11.82
CA ILE A 346 -0.61 3.47 -12.61
C ILE A 346 0.22 3.86 -13.82
N PHE A 347 1.48 4.22 -13.61
CA PHE A 347 2.41 4.59 -14.68
C PHE A 347 2.56 3.45 -15.69
N SER A 348 2.80 2.24 -15.21
CA SER A 348 2.95 1.04 -16.04
C SER A 348 1.71 0.78 -16.91
N MET A 349 0.51 0.91 -16.34
CA MET A 349 -0.74 0.69 -17.08
C MET A 349 -0.96 1.75 -18.17
N VAL A 350 -0.82 3.03 -17.84
CA VAL A 350 -1.04 4.13 -18.79
C VAL A 350 -0.02 4.05 -19.92
N GLU A 351 1.26 3.88 -19.58
CA GLU A 351 2.35 3.83 -20.54
C GLU A 351 2.27 2.59 -21.44
N SER A 352 1.97 1.41 -20.89
CA SER A 352 1.83 0.18 -21.69
C SER A 352 0.57 0.19 -22.56
N SER A 353 -0.49 0.90 -22.16
CA SER A 353 -1.69 1.07 -22.96
C SER A 353 -1.44 2.03 -24.12
N LEU A 354 -0.78 3.16 -23.84
CA LEU A 354 -0.41 4.11 -24.88
C LEU A 354 0.63 3.53 -25.85
N ALA A 355 1.60 2.74 -25.38
CA ALA A 355 2.57 2.05 -26.25
C ALA A 355 1.89 1.17 -27.31
N ARG A 356 0.78 0.51 -26.93
CA ARG A 356 0.03 -0.37 -27.83
C ARG A 356 -0.79 0.41 -28.85
N TRP A 357 -1.34 1.56 -28.47
CA TRP A 357 -2.21 2.35 -29.35
C TRP A 357 -1.42 3.31 -30.24
N TYR A 358 -0.32 3.85 -29.72
CA TYR A 358 0.51 4.84 -30.38
C TYR A 358 2.01 4.51 -30.20
N PRO A 359 2.50 3.44 -30.85
CA PRO A 359 3.89 2.98 -30.70
C PRO A 359 4.92 4.07 -31.05
N ASN A 360 4.62 4.92 -32.04
CA ASN A 360 5.50 6.00 -32.49
C ASN A 360 5.70 7.11 -31.44
N LEU A 361 4.70 7.35 -30.58
CA LEU A 361 4.75 8.31 -29.49
C LEU A 361 5.63 7.84 -28.32
N ILE A 362 5.84 6.53 -28.18
CA ILE A 362 6.66 5.92 -27.11
C ILE A 362 8.07 5.54 -27.59
N ALA A 363 8.23 5.29 -28.88
CA ALA A 363 9.53 5.03 -29.50
C ALA A 363 10.46 6.26 -29.53
N SER A 364 9.95 7.47 -29.29
CA SER A 364 10.75 8.70 -29.38
C SER A 364 11.74 8.87 -28.22
N LYS A 365 13.03 8.75 -28.55
CA LYS A 365 14.24 9.18 -27.79
C LYS A 365 14.26 8.80 -26.31
N SER A 366 14.75 7.60 -26.01
CA SER A 366 15.26 7.28 -24.68
C SER A 366 16.52 8.09 -24.39
N LEU A 367 16.44 9.02 -23.43
CA LEU A 367 17.60 9.79 -22.98
C LEU A 367 18.42 8.96 -21.97
N GLU A 368 19.50 8.30 -22.42
CA GLU A 368 20.39 7.58 -21.50
C GLU A 368 21.25 8.57 -20.70
N ILE A 369 20.86 8.83 -19.44
CA ILE A 369 21.53 9.82 -18.58
C ILE A 369 22.84 9.27 -17.98
N SER A 370 22.99 7.94 -17.83
CA SER A 370 24.19 7.34 -17.22
C SER A 370 24.40 5.87 -17.62
N ASN A 371 25.67 5.47 -17.80
CA ASN A 371 26.06 4.08 -18.08
C ASN A 371 25.71 3.08 -16.96
N LYS A 372 25.42 3.56 -15.74
CA LYS A 372 24.99 2.71 -14.60
C LYS A 372 23.47 2.68 -14.38
N PHE A 373 22.74 3.67 -14.88
CA PHE A 373 21.29 3.77 -14.76
C PHE A 373 20.71 4.14 -16.13
N LYS A 374 20.29 3.13 -16.88
CA LYS A 374 19.61 3.31 -18.18
C LYS A 374 18.19 3.81 -17.96
N ILE A 375 18.03 5.10 -17.68
CA ILE A 375 16.71 5.70 -17.55
C ILE A 375 16.16 5.94 -18.97
N LYS A 376 15.14 5.18 -19.37
CA LYS A 376 14.43 5.43 -20.64
C LYS A 376 13.32 6.45 -20.38
N LEU A 377 13.66 7.74 -20.44
CA LEU A 377 12.67 8.81 -20.36
C LEU A 377 12.14 9.16 -21.75
N ASN A 378 10.82 9.24 -21.87
CA ASN A 378 10.13 9.83 -23.01
C ASN A 378 9.39 11.10 -22.54
N PHE A 379 9.24 12.09 -23.42
CA PHE A 379 8.54 13.34 -23.14
C PHE A 379 7.12 13.11 -22.58
N PHE A 380 6.36 12.16 -23.14
CA PHE A 380 5.04 11.80 -22.62
C PHE A 380 5.10 11.35 -21.16
N MET A 381 6.06 10.47 -20.81
CA MET A 381 6.19 9.93 -19.45
C MET A 381 6.48 11.06 -18.46
N ILE A 382 7.36 12.00 -18.80
CA ILE A 382 7.68 13.16 -17.96
C ILE A 382 6.41 13.99 -17.73
N VAL A 383 5.72 14.37 -18.81
CA VAL A 383 4.54 15.25 -18.73
C VAL A 383 3.41 14.60 -17.93
N TRP A 384 3.03 13.37 -18.26
CA TRP A 384 1.90 12.70 -17.61
C TRP A 384 2.20 12.39 -16.13
N ARG A 385 3.40 11.89 -15.80
CA ARG A 385 3.77 11.60 -14.40
C ARG A 385 3.79 12.88 -13.57
N THR A 386 4.28 13.99 -14.15
CA THR A 386 4.21 15.31 -13.48
C THR A 386 2.77 15.76 -13.28
N ILE A 387 1.89 15.63 -14.28
CA ILE A 387 0.46 15.94 -14.14
C ILE A 387 -0.16 15.11 -13.00
N PHE A 388 0.10 13.80 -12.96
CA PHE A 388 -0.37 12.92 -11.89
C PHE A 388 0.05 13.41 -10.49
N VAL A 389 1.33 13.75 -10.31
CA VAL A 389 1.82 14.24 -9.01
C VAL A 389 1.19 15.60 -8.66
N VAL A 390 1.06 16.51 -9.63
CA VAL A 390 0.41 17.81 -9.43
C VAL A 390 -1.05 17.64 -9.01
N THR A 391 -1.82 16.79 -9.68
CA THR A 391 -3.24 16.61 -9.35
C THR A 391 -3.43 15.94 -7.99
N THR A 392 -2.60 14.95 -7.62
CA THR A 392 -2.65 14.35 -6.28
C THR A 392 -2.30 15.37 -5.19
N THR A 393 -1.35 16.27 -5.46
CA THR A 393 -0.92 17.32 -4.53
C THR A 393 -2.01 18.39 -4.37
N VAL A 394 -2.63 18.84 -5.46
CA VAL A 394 -3.76 19.79 -5.40
C VAL A 394 -4.91 19.18 -4.61
N LEU A 395 -5.24 17.91 -4.84
CA LEU A 395 -6.31 17.24 -4.09
C LEU A 395 -5.99 17.13 -2.59
N ALA A 396 -4.72 16.87 -2.25
CA ALA A 396 -4.25 16.87 -0.86
C ALA A 396 -4.44 18.24 -0.19
N ILE A 397 -4.21 19.34 -0.91
CA ILE A 397 -4.39 20.71 -0.39
C ILE A 397 -5.87 21.06 -0.19
N VAL A 398 -6.75 20.60 -1.10
CA VAL A 398 -8.19 20.88 -1.03
C VAL A 398 -8.87 20.06 0.07
N MET A 399 -8.37 18.85 0.37
CA MET A 399 -8.95 17.96 1.37
C MET A 399 -7.89 17.33 2.29
N PRO A 400 -7.23 18.10 3.18
CA PRO A 400 -6.16 17.61 4.05
C PRO A 400 -6.67 16.82 5.27
N PHE A 401 -7.81 16.14 5.14
CA PHE A 401 -8.50 15.47 6.25
C PHE A 401 -7.99 14.03 6.40
N PHE A 402 -6.87 13.88 7.11
CA PHE A 402 -6.13 12.62 7.21
C PHE A 402 -7.01 11.38 7.47
N ASN A 403 -7.77 11.33 8.57
CA ASN A 403 -8.59 10.16 8.91
C ASN A 403 -9.81 9.98 8.00
N ASP A 404 -10.35 11.06 7.44
CA ASP A 404 -11.51 11.00 6.54
C ASP A 404 -11.10 10.37 5.20
N ILE A 405 -9.98 10.83 4.65
CA ILE A 405 -9.39 10.32 3.40
C ILE A 405 -8.92 8.88 3.58
N VAL A 406 -8.15 8.59 4.63
CA VAL A 406 -7.67 7.22 4.91
C VAL A 406 -8.84 6.27 5.13
N GLY A 407 -9.85 6.68 5.90
CA GLY A 407 -11.07 5.89 6.09
C GLY A 407 -11.83 5.61 4.80
N PHE A 408 -11.98 6.63 3.93
CA PHE A 408 -12.65 6.50 2.64
C PHE A 408 -11.93 5.50 1.74
N LEU A 409 -10.61 5.63 1.62
CA LEU A 409 -9.79 4.75 0.78
C LEU A 409 -9.83 3.32 1.29
N GLY A 410 -9.67 3.11 2.59
CA GLY A 410 -9.80 1.78 3.18
C GLY A 410 -11.16 1.15 2.87
N ALA A 411 -12.24 1.91 3.03
CA ALA A 411 -13.59 1.42 2.80
C ALA A 411 -13.87 1.07 1.32
N VAL A 412 -13.47 1.95 0.39
CA VAL A 412 -13.65 1.76 -1.07
C VAL A 412 -12.75 0.63 -1.60
N GLY A 413 -11.54 0.47 -1.07
CA GLY A 413 -10.59 -0.56 -1.50
C GLY A 413 -10.88 -1.94 -0.92
N PHE A 414 -11.26 -2.01 0.35
CA PHE A 414 -11.28 -3.27 1.10
C PHE A 414 -12.22 -4.32 0.52
N TRP A 415 -13.51 -4.02 0.35
CA TRP A 415 -14.42 -5.01 -0.21
C TRP A 415 -14.05 -5.44 -1.63
N PRO A 416 -13.92 -4.55 -2.63
CA PRO A 416 -13.70 -5.01 -4.00
C PRO A 416 -12.32 -5.67 -4.17
N MET A 417 -11.25 -5.05 -3.64
CA MET A 417 -9.86 -5.46 -3.94
C MET A 417 -9.30 -6.51 -2.98
N THR A 418 -9.65 -6.42 -1.69
CA THR A 418 -9.14 -7.34 -0.68
C THR A 418 -10.04 -8.57 -0.52
N VAL A 419 -11.35 -8.46 -0.80
CA VAL A 419 -12.32 -9.53 -0.49
C VAL A 419 -13.00 -10.10 -1.73
N TYR A 420 -13.77 -9.31 -2.45
CA TYR A 420 -14.63 -9.74 -3.56
C TYR A 420 -13.84 -10.39 -4.69
N PHE A 421 -12.91 -9.67 -5.32
CA PHE A 421 -12.18 -10.21 -6.46
C PHE A 421 -11.36 -11.45 -6.10
N PRO A 422 -10.59 -11.52 -4.99
CA PRO A 422 -9.88 -12.73 -4.61
C PRO A 422 -10.81 -13.94 -4.42
N ILE A 423 -11.97 -13.72 -3.78
CA ILE A 423 -12.96 -14.79 -3.55
C ILE A 423 -13.58 -15.27 -4.87
N GLU A 424 -14.05 -14.36 -5.71
CA GLU A 424 -14.69 -14.72 -6.99
C GLU A 424 -13.70 -15.39 -7.95
N MET A 425 -12.47 -14.86 -8.05
CA MET A 425 -11.42 -15.48 -8.86
C MET A 425 -11.10 -16.89 -8.37
N TYR A 426 -11.02 -17.09 -7.05
CA TYR A 426 -10.74 -18.39 -6.47
C TYR A 426 -11.89 -19.39 -6.68
N ILE A 427 -13.15 -18.97 -6.49
CA ILE A 427 -14.34 -19.79 -6.78
C ILE A 427 -14.29 -20.28 -8.23
N LYS A 428 -14.03 -19.38 -9.17
CA LYS A 428 -14.01 -19.72 -10.60
C LYS A 428 -12.78 -20.53 -11.01
N SER A 429 -11.60 -20.21 -10.50
CA SER A 429 -10.37 -20.96 -10.77
C SER A 429 -10.45 -22.39 -10.25
N ARG A 430 -11.02 -22.59 -9.05
CA ARG A 430 -11.15 -23.92 -8.42
C ARG A 430 -12.45 -24.64 -8.74
N GLN A 431 -13.30 -24.07 -9.61
CA GLN A 431 -14.59 -24.64 -9.99
C GLN A 431 -15.42 -25.06 -8.76
N ILE A 432 -15.46 -24.20 -7.74
CA ILE A 432 -16.17 -24.51 -6.48
C ILE A 432 -17.67 -24.61 -6.77
N ARG A 433 -18.26 -25.75 -6.42
CA ARG A 433 -19.70 -25.99 -6.62
C ARG A 433 -20.53 -24.94 -5.88
N VAL A 434 -21.42 -24.29 -6.62
CA VAL A 434 -22.40 -23.34 -6.08
C VAL A 434 -23.26 -24.03 -5.02
N LEU A 435 -23.59 -23.31 -3.94
CA LEU A 435 -24.27 -23.83 -2.74
C LEU A 435 -23.53 -24.90 -1.92
N SER A 436 -22.28 -25.23 -2.24
CA SER A 436 -21.44 -26.00 -1.30
C SER A 436 -21.19 -25.18 -0.03
N ALA A 437 -20.91 -25.84 1.10
CA ALA A 437 -20.60 -25.16 2.36
C ALA A 437 -19.43 -24.15 2.21
N LYS A 438 -18.42 -24.51 1.41
CA LYS A 438 -17.29 -23.63 1.08
C LYS A 438 -17.73 -22.40 0.27
N TRP A 439 -18.60 -22.58 -0.71
CA TRP A 439 -19.15 -21.46 -1.49
C TRP A 439 -19.97 -20.51 -0.60
N ILE A 440 -20.85 -21.06 0.26
CA ILE A 440 -21.68 -20.27 1.18
C ILE A 440 -20.80 -19.47 2.14
N TRP A 441 -19.77 -20.09 2.72
CA TRP A 441 -18.82 -19.39 3.60
C TRP A 441 -18.14 -18.21 2.89
N LEU A 442 -17.62 -18.44 1.69
CA LEU A 442 -16.92 -17.42 0.90
C LEU A 442 -17.84 -16.25 0.54
N GLN A 443 -19.08 -16.54 0.12
CA GLN A 443 -20.07 -15.52 -0.21
C GLN A 443 -20.53 -14.74 1.03
N SER A 444 -20.81 -15.42 2.14
CA SER A 444 -21.16 -14.77 3.40
C SER A 444 -20.06 -13.82 3.88
N LEU A 445 -18.79 -14.23 3.80
CA LEU A 445 -17.65 -13.37 4.12
C LEU A 445 -17.63 -12.11 3.22
N SER A 446 -17.83 -12.29 1.92
CA SER A 446 -17.90 -11.18 0.95
C SER A 446 -19.03 -10.19 1.26
N VAL A 447 -20.23 -10.70 1.55
CA VAL A 447 -21.42 -9.86 1.86
C VAL A 447 -21.24 -9.09 3.16
N VAL A 448 -20.72 -9.72 4.23
CA VAL A 448 -20.44 -9.03 5.49
C VAL A 448 -19.43 -7.89 5.28
N CYS A 449 -18.34 -8.16 4.53
CA CYS A 449 -17.35 -7.15 4.22
C CYS A 449 -17.92 -6.01 3.35
N LEU A 450 -18.84 -6.31 2.42
CA LEU A 450 -19.53 -5.30 1.62
C LEU A 450 -20.32 -4.34 2.50
N ILE A 451 -21.11 -4.87 3.44
CA ILE A 451 -21.94 -4.05 4.35
C ILE A 451 -21.06 -3.12 5.18
N VAL A 452 -19.96 -3.65 5.76
CA VAL A 452 -19.00 -2.85 6.54
C VAL A 452 -18.34 -1.78 5.67
N SER A 453 -17.90 -2.13 4.46
CA SER A 453 -17.30 -1.18 3.51
C SER A 453 -18.27 -0.06 3.13
N VAL A 454 -19.51 -0.38 2.76
CA VAL A 454 -20.53 0.63 2.39
C VAL A 454 -20.81 1.58 3.56
N ALA A 455 -21.02 1.04 4.75
CA ALA A 455 -21.25 1.86 5.95
C ALA A 455 -20.05 2.78 6.25
N SER A 456 -18.83 2.27 6.09
CA SER A 456 -17.59 3.04 6.28
C SER A 456 -17.41 4.13 5.22
N VAL A 457 -17.77 3.87 3.95
CA VAL A 457 -17.77 4.88 2.89
C VAL A 457 -18.73 6.01 3.23
N CYS A 458 -19.97 5.70 3.62
CA CYS A 458 -20.96 6.72 4.01
C CYS A 458 -20.43 7.59 5.15
N ALA A 459 -19.78 6.98 6.14
CA ALA A 459 -19.20 7.68 7.28
C ALA A 459 -18.06 8.62 6.89
N SER A 460 -17.11 8.14 6.07
CA SER A 460 -16.01 8.98 5.60
C SER A 460 -16.51 10.13 4.72
N VAL A 461 -17.49 9.89 3.84
CA VAL A 461 -18.10 10.98 3.03
C VAL A 461 -18.78 12.02 3.92
N GLN A 462 -19.48 11.59 4.97
CA GLN A 462 -20.06 12.51 5.96
C GLN A 462 -18.98 13.32 6.68
N GLY A 463 -17.87 12.69 7.07
CA GLY A 463 -16.70 13.33 7.68
C GLY A 463 -16.11 14.41 6.76
N ILE A 464 -15.79 14.05 5.51
CA ILE A 464 -15.27 14.99 4.49
C ILE A 464 -16.23 16.17 4.30
N ALA A 465 -17.53 15.89 4.12
CA ALA A 465 -18.54 16.93 3.90
C ALA A 465 -18.67 17.89 5.09
N LYS A 466 -18.50 17.39 6.33
CA LYS A 466 -18.48 18.21 7.54
C LYS A 466 -17.21 19.07 7.60
N SER A 467 -16.04 18.47 7.36
CA SER A 467 -14.74 19.13 7.40
C SER A 467 -14.61 20.24 6.34
N LEU A 468 -15.18 20.04 5.15
CA LEU A 468 -15.21 21.03 4.07
C LEU A 468 -16.00 22.31 4.40
N LYS A 469 -17.00 22.24 5.29
CA LYS A 469 -17.80 23.44 5.64
C LYS A 469 -17.01 24.49 6.41
N SER A 470 -15.95 24.09 7.11
CA SER A 470 -15.13 24.97 7.95
C SER A 470 -13.73 25.22 7.40
N TYR A 471 -13.37 24.60 6.28
CA TYR A 471 -12.02 24.64 5.74
C TYR A 471 -11.92 25.59 4.55
N SER A 472 -11.00 26.57 4.62
CA SER A 472 -10.61 27.43 3.50
C SER A 472 -9.29 26.91 2.89
N PRO A 473 -9.30 26.35 1.67
CA PRO A 473 -8.09 25.87 1.02
C PRO A 473 -7.06 27.00 0.87
N PHE A 474 -5.77 26.66 0.97
CA PHE A 474 -4.62 27.57 0.80
C PHE A 474 -4.46 28.70 1.85
N GLU A 475 -5.43 28.91 2.73
CA GLU A 475 -5.38 29.91 3.81
C GLU A 475 -5.19 29.29 5.21
N SER A 476 -5.36 27.97 5.34
CA SER A 476 -5.25 27.28 6.62
C SER A 476 -3.83 27.30 7.16
N LEU A 477 -3.66 27.85 8.37
CA LEU A 477 -2.45 27.81 9.16
C LEU A 477 -2.62 26.85 10.34
N SER A 478 -1.64 25.99 10.60
CA SER A 478 -1.60 24.99 11.68
C SER A 478 -0.59 25.30 12.78
#